data_AF-A0A519U7I0-F1
#
_entry.id   AF-A0A519U7I0-F1
#
_cell.length_a   1.000
_cell.length_b   1.000
_cell.length_c   1.000
_cell.angle_alpha   90.00
_cell.angle_beta   90.00
_cell.angle_gamma   90.00
#
_symmetry.space_group_name_H-M   'P 1'
#
loop_
_entity.id
_entity.type
_entity.pdbx_description
1 polymer ?
#
loop_
_entity_poly.entity_id
_entity_poly.type
_entity_poly.pdbx_seq_one_letter_code
_entity_poly.pdbx_strand_id
1 'polypeptide(L)'
;MSSIFTCIYFLENTDTYILEIKTNNLKPEGGISNVNQWMRVSKDFKQTSPLTCRFKDSSVEVEERYFEEGFLKFNRNNGTFIEKYNSAQHQLEAKDITSVPKGLTEAIHNFLQRN
;
A
#
# COMPACT_ATOMS: atom_id res chain seq x y z
N MET A 1 -1.96 21.90 1.40
CA MET A 1 -0.94 20.95 1.88
C MET A 1 -0.40 20.23 0.67
N SER A 2 0.92 20.27 0.46
CA SER A 2 1.58 19.56 -0.63
C SER A 2 1.43 18.06 -0.39
N SER A 3 0.85 17.32 -1.33
CA SER A 3 0.75 15.87 -1.21
C SER A 3 2.16 15.26 -1.29
N ILE A 4 2.68 14.78 -0.17
CA ILE A 4 4.01 14.15 -0.10
C ILE A 4 4.05 12.78 -0.79
N PHE A 5 2.88 12.21 -1.08
CA PHE A 5 2.72 10.96 -1.83
C PHE A 5 1.49 10.98 -2.73
N THR A 6 1.48 10.08 -3.72
CA THR A 6 0.34 9.75 -4.57
C THR A 6 -0.04 8.30 -4.37
N CYS A 7 -1.34 7.98 -4.26
CA CYS A 7 -1.81 6.59 -4.20
C CYS A 7 -1.91 6.00 -5.62
N ILE A 8 -1.35 4.81 -5.81
CA ILE A 8 -1.36 4.08 -7.09
C ILE A 8 -2.43 2.97 -7.05
N TYR A 9 -2.41 2.16 -6.00
CA TYR A 9 -3.42 1.11 -5.76
C TYR A 9 -3.99 1.26 -4.38
N PHE A 10 -5.29 1.02 -4.25
CA PHE A 10 -6.00 1.07 -2.98
C PHE A 10 -6.91 -0.15 -2.83
N LEU A 11 -6.61 -0.97 -1.83
CA LEU A 11 -7.38 -2.14 -1.46
C LEU A 11 -7.75 -2.07 0.02
N GLU A 12 -8.95 -2.54 0.35
CA GLU A 12 -9.40 -2.56 1.74
C GLU A 12 -10.27 -3.77 2.07
N ASN A 13 -10.35 -4.08 3.35
CA ASN A 13 -11.38 -4.94 3.91
C ASN A 13 -11.88 -4.38 5.23
N THR A 14 -12.56 -5.22 6.02
CA THR A 14 -13.12 -4.84 7.33
C THR A 14 -12.06 -4.40 8.34
N ASP A 15 -10.81 -4.84 8.20
CA ASP A 15 -9.79 -4.73 9.23
C ASP A 15 -8.57 -3.91 8.80
N THR A 16 -8.30 -3.85 7.50
CA THR A 16 -7.05 -3.30 6.97
C THR A 16 -7.23 -2.57 5.65
N TYR A 17 -6.34 -1.62 5.41
CA TYR A 17 -6.04 -1.02 4.13
C TYR A 17 -4.69 -1.56 3.63
N ILE A 18 -4.61 -1.88 2.35
CA ILE A 18 -3.36 -2.16 1.65
C ILE A 18 -3.29 -1.22 0.45
N LEU A 19 -2.20 -0.48 0.32
CA LEU A 19 -2.04 0.47 -0.76
C LEU A 19 -0.60 0.60 -1.23
N GLU A 20 -0.46 0.84 -2.52
CA GLU A 20 0.81 1.29 -3.11
C GLU A 20 0.80 2.81 -3.16
N ILE A 21 1.85 3.42 -2.61
CA ILE A 21 2.07 4.86 -2.67
C ILE A 21 3.35 5.15 -3.43
N LYS A 22 3.35 6.28 -4.13
CA LYS A 22 4.53 6.88 -4.73
C LYS A 22 4.90 8.11 -3.93
N THR A 23 6.01 8.07 -3.21
CA THR A 23 6.51 9.24 -2.47
C THR A 23 7.24 10.17 -3.42
N ASN A 24 7.03 11.47 -3.25
CA ASN A 24 7.74 12.50 -4.00
C ASN A 24 8.80 13.14 -3.11
N ASN A 25 9.79 12.33 -2.71
CA ASN A 25 10.90 12.84 -1.91
C ASN A 25 11.92 13.53 -2.81
N LEU A 26 12.09 14.83 -2.61
CA LEU A 26 13.23 15.58 -3.12
C LEU A 26 14.46 15.12 -2.35
N LYS A 27 15.41 14.49 -3.03
CA LYS A 27 16.74 14.30 -2.43
C LYS A 27 17.34 15.68 -2.14
N PRO A 28 18.13 15.83 -1.06
CA PRO A 28 18.87 17.06 -0.79
C PRO A 28 19.79 17.47 -1.95
N GLU A 29 20.13 16.54 -2.85
CA GLU A 29 20.98 16.75 -4.03
C GLU A 29 20.19 17.16 -5.30
N GLY A 30 18.91 17.53 -5.18
CA GLY A 30 18.10 18.04 -6.30
C GLY A 30 17.50 16.99 -7.24
N GLY A 31 17.67 15.69 -6.94
CA GLY A 31 17.03 14.60 -7.66
C GLY A 31 15.69 14.20 -7.05
N ILE A 32 14.64 14.05 -7.88
CA ILE A 32 13.37 13.45 -7.43
C ILE A 32 13.60 11.94 -7.32
N SER A 33 13.60 11.40 -6.10
CA SER A 33 13.54 9.94 -5.91
C SER A 33 12.09 9.53 -5.74
N ASN A 34 11.54 8.99 -6.83
CA ASN A 34 10.23 8.37 -6.84
C ASN A 34 10.37 6.95 -6.29
N VAL A 35 10.06 6.76 -5.01
CA VAL A 35 10.04 5.42 -4.40
C VAL A 35 8.60 4.96 -4.33
N ASN A 36 8.31 3.85 -5.00
CA ASN A 36 7.07 3.13 -4.81
C ASN A 36 7.19 2.28 -3.55
N GLN A 37 6.23 2.40 -2.65
CA GLN A 37 6.21 1.69 -1.39
C GLN A 37 4.80 1.15 -1.12
N TRP A 38 4.73 -0.11 -0.73
CA TRP A 38 3.49 -0.72 -0.27
C TRP A 38 3.32 -0.48 1.22
N MET A 39 2.09 -0.19 1.63
CA MET A 39 1.71 0.11 3.00
C MET A 39 0.54 -0.77 3.40
N ARG A 40 0.60 -1.31 4.61
CA ARG A 40 -0.54 -1.92 5.31
C ARG A 40 -0.90 -1.04 6.50
N VAL A 41 -2.18 -0.70 6.61
CA VAL A 41 -2.69 0.16 7.69
C VAL A 41 -3.93 -0.48 8.31
N SER A 42 -4.01 -0.54 9.64
CA SER A 42 -5.23 -1.01 10.30
C SER A 42 -6.38 -0.01 10.14
N LYS A 43 -7.62 -0.50 10.16
CA LYS A 43 -8.82 0.34 10.00
C LYS A 43 -9.00 1.38 11.11
N ASP A 44 -8.45 1.12 12.28
CA ASP A 44 -8.36 2.05 13.41
C ASP A 44 -7.20 3.05 13.32
N PHE A 45 -6.37 2.96 12.27
CA PHE A 45 -5.21 3.81 11.98
C PHE A 45 -4.06 3.76 12.99
N LYS A 46 -4.07 2.86 13.98
CA LYS A 46 -2.98 2.76 14.98
C LYS A 46 -1.79 1.95 14.49
N GLN A 47 -2.00 1.03 13.56
CA GLN A 47 -0.93 0.21 13.00
C GLN A 47 -0.71 0.63 11.55
N THR A 48 0.45 1.20 11.26
CA THR A 48 0.90 1.56 9.91
C THR A 48 2.27 0.93 9.70
N SER A 49 2.39 0.07 8.69
CA SER A 49 3.60 -0.69 8.42
C SER A 49 3.87 -0.78 6.93
N PRO A 50 5.14 -0.73 6.50
CA PRO A 50 5.49 -0.98 5.12
C PRO A 50 5.33 -2.48 4.80
N LEU A 51 5.12 -2.80 3.53
CA LEU A 51 5.24 -4.16 2.99
C LEU A 51 6.45 -4.20 2.06
N THR A 52 7.36 -5.14 2.32
CA THR A 52 8.65 -5.18 1.62
C THR A 52 8.52 -5.99 0.33
N CYS A 53 8.20 -5.30 -0.77
CA CYS A 53 8.00 -5.95 -2.07
C CYS A 53 9.32 -6.50 -2.60
N ARG A 54 9.42 -7.83 -2.73
CA ARG A 54 10.59 -8.55 -3.26
C ARG A 54 10.45 -8.83 -4.75
N PHE A 55 9.24 -9.14 -5.19
CA PHE A 55 8.98 -9.51 -6.57
C PHE A 55 7.59 -9.04 -7.01
N LYS A 56 7.49 -8.65 -8.27
CA LYS A 56 6.26 -8.25 -8.93
C LYS A 56 6.09 -9.16 -10.14
N ASP A 57 4.98 -9.88 -10.19
CA ASP A 57 4.50 -10.50 -11.42
C ASP A 57 3.25 -9.75 -11.87
N SER A 58 3.12 -9.48 -13.16
CA SER A 58 2.01 -8.68 -13.67
C SER A 58 1.56 -9.21 -15.00
N SER A 59 0.37 -9.78 -15.00
CA SER A 59 -0.36 -10.19 -16.17
C SER A 59 -1.47 -9.18 -16.47
N VAL A 60 -2.06 -9.26 -17.67
CA VAL A 60 -3.09 -8.30 -18.13
C VAL A 60 -4.35 -8.33 -17.25
N GLU A 61 -4.67 -9.49 -16.67
CA GLU A 61 -5.90 -9.71 -15.91
C GLU A 61 -5.70 -9.72 -14.39
N VAL A 62 -4.50 -10.09 -13.93
CA VAL A 62 -4.18 -10.26 -12.53
C VAL A 62 -2.76 -9.78 -12.25
N GLU A 63 -2.62 -9.03 -11.17
CA GLU A 63 -1.35 -8.57 -10.64
C GLU A 63 -1.00 -9.32 -9.36
N GLU A 64 0.28 -9.66 -9.24
CA GLU A 64 0.81 -10.40 -8.12
C GLU A 64 2.02 -9.66 -7.52
N ARG A 65 2.05 -9.58 -6.19
CA ARG A 65 3.12 -8.94 -5.42
C ARG A 65 3.55 -9.86 -4.30
N TYR A 66 4.83 -10.17 -4.29
CA TYR A 66 5.44 -11.01 -3.27
C TYR A 66 6.18 -10.10 -2.30
N PHE A 67 5.74 -10.13 -1.05
CA PHE A 67 6.30 -9.38 0.05
C PHE A 67 7.07 -10.31 0.99
N GLU A 68 7.90 -9.75 1.87
CA GLU A 68 8.48 -10.53 2.96
C GLU A 68 7.42 -11.02 3.95
N GLU A 69 6.37 -10.22 4.13
CA GLU A 69 5.28 -10.40 5.06
C GLU A 69 4.16 -11.32 4.51
N GLY A 70 4.12 -11.52 3.20
CA GLY A 70 3.04 -12.27 2.55
C GLY A 70 3.00 -12.10 1.04
N PHE A 71 1.83 -12.34 0.47
CA PHE A 71 1.59 -12.33 -0.97
C PHE A 71 0.26 -11.64 -1.26
N LEU A 72 0.23 -10.69 -2.19
CA LEU A 72 -0.99 -10.05 -2.67
C LEU A 72 -1.24 -10.45 -4.12
N LYS A 73 -2.43 -10.98 -4.37
CA LYS A 73 -2.97 -11.20 -5.70
C LYS A 73 -4.18 -10.33 -5.89
N PHE A 74 -4.22 -9.50 -6.93
CA PHE A 74 -5.33 -8.55 -7.11
C PHE A 74 -5.59 -8.22 -8.58
N ASN A 75 -6.75 -7.64 -8.83
CA ASN A 75 -7.17 -7.10 -10.11
C ASN A 75 -7.89 -5.75 -9.88
N ARG A 76 -8.63 -5.28 -10.87
CA ARG A 76 -9.33 -3.99 -10.82
C ARG A 76 -10.49 -3.93 -9.81
N ASN A 77 -10.96 -5.08 -9.32
CA ASN A 77 -12.17 -5.18 -8.50
C ASN A 77 -11.90 -5.76 -7.11
N ASN A 78 -10.99 -6.72 -7.01
CA ASN A 78 -10.72 -7.44 -5.77
C ASN A 78 -9.24 -7.80 -5.62
N GLY A 79 -8.88 -8.20 -4.41
CA GLY A 79 -7.60 -8.79 -4.11
C GLY A 79 -7.67 -9.77 -2.95
N THR A 80 -6.63 -10.56 -2.81
CA THR A 80 -6.44 -11.47 -1.69
C THR A 80 -5.01 -11.29 -1.20
N PHE A 81 -4.87 -10.91 0.07
CA PHE A 81 -3.58 -10.90 0.75
C PHE A 81 -3.43 -12.16 1.60
N ILE A 82 -2.35 -12.90 1.39
CA ILE A 82 -2.05 -14.16 2.06
C ILE A 82 -0.83 -13.93 2.94
N GLU A 83 -0.99 -14.04 4.25
CA GLU A 83 0.11 -13.87 5.20
C GLU A 83 1.08 -15.04 5.15
N LYS A 84 2.38 -14.74 5.21
CA LYS A 84 3.43 -15.76 5.10
C LYS A 84 3.42 -16.77 6.26
N TYR A 85 3.19 -16.29 7.48
CA TYR A 85 3.44 -17.07 8.70
C TYR A 85 2.32 -18.05 9.08
N ASN A 86 1.07 -17.68 8.81
CA ASN A 86 -0.12 -18.45 9.20
C ASN A 86 -1.00 -18.82 7.99
N SER A 87 -0.62 -18.42 6.77
CA SER A 87 -1.41 -18.58 5.55
C SER A 87 -2.83 -18.00 5.66
N ALA A 88 -3.05 -17.04 6.56
CA ALA A 88 -4.32 -16.36 6.70
C ALA A 88 -4.60 -15.57 5.41
N GLN A 89 -5.81 -15.74 4.88
CA GLN A 89 -6.24 -15.08 3.66
C GLN A 89 -7.18 -13.94 4.01
N HIS A 90 -6.83 -12.77 3.53
CA HIS A 90 -7.56 -11.53 3.71
C HIS A 90 -8.14 -11.15 2.35
N GLN A 91 -9.44 -11.36 2.18
CA GLN A 91 -10.14 -10.87 1.01
C GLN A 91 -10.22 -9.35 1.08
N LEU A 92 -9.93 -8.69 -0.04
CA LEU A 92 -9.86 -7.24 -0.17
C LEU A 92 -10.70 -6.80 -1.38
N GLU A 93 -11.28 -5.62 -1.27
CA GLU A 93 -11.92 -4.93 -2.36
C GLU A 93 -10.98 -3.87 -2.91
N ALA A 94 -10.80 -3.82 -4.23
CA ALA A 94 -10.12 -2.71 -4.86
C ALA A 94 -11.07 -1.50 -4.90
N LYS A 95 -10.61 -0.37 -4.37
CA LYS A 95 -11.37 0.87 -4.32
C LYS A 95 -10.69 1.94 -5.18
N ASP A 96 -11.46 2.95 -5.54
CA ASP A 96 -10.94 4.07 -6.31
C ASP A 96 -9.92 4.86 -5.47
N ILE A 97 -8.80 5.26 -6.09
CA ILE A 97 -7.74 6.02 -5.42
C ILE A 97 -8.22 7.40 -4.93
N THR A 98 -9.33 7.92 -5.45
CA THR A 98 -9.98 9.15 -4.97
C THR A 98 -10.81 8.92 -3.71
N SER A 99 -11.11 7.67 -3.35
CA SER A 99 -11.88 7.29 -2.18
C SER A 99 -11.01 7.00 -0.94
N VAL A 100 -9.71 7.32 -1.00
CA VAL A 100 -8.78 7.15 0.13
C VAL A 100 -9.25 8.02 1.32
N PRO A 101 -9.52 7.42 2.50
CA PRO A 101 -9.98 8.18 3.67
C PRO A 101 -8.92 9.18 4.15
N LYS A 102 -9.36 10.36 4.61
CA LYS A 102 -8.44 11.38 5.17
C LYS A 102 -7.57 10.84 6.30
N GLY A 103 -8.16 10.07 7.22
CA GLY A 103 -7.43 9.43 8.33
C GLY A 103 -6.32 8.47 7.85
N LEU A 104 -6.52 7.80 6.71
CA LEU A 104 -5.49 6.96 6.11
C LEU A 104 -4.34 7.80 5.56
N THR A 105 -4.67 8.90 4.88
CA THR A 105 -3.65 9.85 4.39
C THR A 105 -2.81 10.43 5.53
N GLU A 106 -3.46 10.81 6.64
CA GLU A 106 -2.78 11.33 7.83
C GLU A 106 -1.90 10.26 8.51
N ALA A 107 -2.38 9.02 8.63
CA ALA A 107 -1.60 7.92 9.21
C ALA A 107 -0.31 7.66 8.42
N ILE A 108 -0.40 7.62 7.09
CA ILE A 108 0.76 7.43 6.21
C ILE A 108 1.69 8.64 6.27
N HIS A 109 1.13 9.86 6.28
CA HIS A 109 1.93 11.06 6.40
C HIS A 109 2.77 11.06 7.68
N ASN A 110 2.15 10.72 8.81
CA ASN A 110 2.84 10.61 10.09
C ASN A 110 3.91 9.51 10.08
N PHE A 111 3.66 8.39 9.39
CA PHE A 111 4.64 7.31 9.23
C PHE A 111 5.86 7.76 8.41
N LEU A 112 5.65 8.47 7.31
CA LEU A 112 6.70 8.96 6.40
C LEU A 112 7.52 10.13 6.97
N GLN A 113 7.00 10.87 7.95
CA GLN A 113 7.77 11.91 8.64
C GLN A 113 8.66 11.39 9.76
N ARG A 114 8.36 10.18 10.26
CA ARG A 114 9.09 9.55 11.37
C ARG A 114 10.24 8.65 10.92
N ASN A 115 10.25 8.24 9.65
CA ASN A 115 11.27 7.39 9.02
C ASN A 115 11.94 8.15 7.88
#